data_AF-A0A384CSK3-F1
#
_entry.id   AF-A0A384CSK3-F1
#
_cell.length_a   1.000
_cell.length_b   1.000
_cell.length_c   1.000
_cell.angle_alpha   90.00
_cell.angle_beta   90.00
_cell.angle_gamma   90.00
#
_symmetry.space_group_name_H-M   'P 1'
#
loop_
_entity.id
_entity.type
_entity.pdbx_description
1 polymer ?
#
loop_
_entity_poly.entity_id
_entity_poly.type
_entity_poly.pdbx_seq_one_letter_code
_entity_poly.pdbx_strand_id
1 'polypeptide(L)'
;MGGSHRRGSRGEVTRVWQNPQEGLYNIEFWGLQLALAVIPQAARQMPWVQVLSWELLETLEFALRQRHCITFILILSIASYPFIIARSHPFILCRKTRVPGRGSHWAQGRPIYAIQRFEECCEAQQHWKQFHHMCYWELMWCFTYKGQWKMAYFYADLLSKENSWSKATYIYMKAAYLSMFGKEDYKPFGDDEVELFRAVPGLKLKIAGKSLPTEKFAIRKSRRYLSPKPISLPIPALEMMYIWNGYAVIGKQPELTDGILGIITKAEEMLEKGPENEYSVDDECLVKLLKGLCLKYLGRVQEAEENFRSISFNEKKIKYDHYLIPNALLELALLFMEQGRNEEAVKLLETAKQNYKNYSMESRTHFRIQAAILQARSSLENGNRSMVSSVSL
;
A
#
# COMPACT_ATOMS: atom_id res chain seq x y z
N MET A 1 -75.03 11.24 12.01
CA MET A 1 -75.77 10.06 12.52
C MET A 1 -75.28 8.88 11.70
N GLY A 2 -74.67 7.80 12.19
CA GLY A 2 -74.81 7.12 13.46
C GLY A 2 -75.13 5.64 13.16
N GLY A 3 -74.33 4.70 13.68
CA GLY A 3 -74.62 3.24 13.79
C GLY A 3 -74.50 2.40 12.51
N SER A 4 -73.66 1.36 12.41
CA SER A 4 -73.54 0.08 13.16
C SER A 4 -74.01 -1.09 12.26
N HIS A 5 -73.06 -1.88 11.75
CA HIS A 5 -72.80 -3.30 12.13
C HIS A 5 -73.60 -4.40 11.39
N ARG A 6 -72.85 -5.24 10.63
CA ARG A 6 -72.79 -6.73 10.68
C ARG A 6 -71.77 -7.21 9.62
N ARG A 7 -70.55 -7.58 10.01
CA ARG A 7 -70.02 -8.95 10.23
C ARG A 7 -70.19 -9.93 9.07
N GLY A 8 -69.06 -10.21 8.40
CA GLY A 8 -68.79 -11.42 7.63
C GLY A 8 -67.29 -11.75 7.71
N SER A 9 -67.00 -13.00 8.11
CA SER A 9 -65.71 -13.72 8.09
C SER A 9 -64.49 -13.15 8.83
N ARG A 10 -64.23 -13.71 10.03
CA ARG A 10 -62.90 -13.81 10.65
C ARG A 10 -62.02 -14.71 9.78
N GLY A 11 -60.96 -14.15 9.22
CA GLY A 11 -59.88 -14.88 8.57
C GLY A 11 -58.56 -14.12 8.82
N GLU A 12 -57.76 -14.67 9.73
CA GLU A 12 -56.29 -14.54 9.75
C GLU A 12 -55.66 -13.13 9.73
N VAL A 13 -55.82 -12.39 10.82
CA VAL A 13 -54.81 -11.39 11.26
C VAL A 13 -54.09 -11.96 12.46
N THR A 14 -53.23 -12.95 12.20
CA THR A 14 -52.07 -13.36 13.04
C THR A 14 -51.48 -14.61 12.40
N ARG A 15 -50.62 -14.44 11.37
CA ARG A 15 -49.55 -15.38 10.96
C ARG A 15 -48.94 -14.94 9.62
N VAL A 16 -48.14 -13.87 9.62
CA VAL A 16 -47.09 -13.69 8.59
C VAL A 16 -45.86 -13.07 9.27
N TRP A 17 -45.24 -13.86 10.14
CA TRP A 17 -43.82 -13.79 10.48
C TRP A 17 -43.28 -15.22 10.47
N GLN A 18 -43.53 -15.95 9.38
CA GLN A 18 -43.00 -17.30 9.18
C GLN A 18 -42.77 -17.54 7.68
N ASN A 19 -41.85 -16.78 7.05
CA ASN A 19 -40.80 -17.33 6.17
C ASN A 19 -39.95 -16.20 5.55
N PRO A 20 -38.64 -16.10 5.85
CA PRO A 20 -37.76 -15.08 5.25
C PRO A 20 -37.24 -15.41 3.84
N GLN A 21 -37.71 -16.47 3.18
CA GLN A 21 -37.04 -17.00 1.98
C GLN A 21 -37.51 -16.42 0.64
N GLU A 22 -38.72 -15.85 0.53
CA GLU A 22 -39.22 -15.37 -0.78
C GLU A 22 -38.97 -13.88 -1.05
N GLY A 23 -38.49 -13.11 -0.07
CA GLY A 23 -38.09 -11.71 -0.25
C GLY A 23 -36.65 -11.49 -0.73
N LEU A 24 -35.83 -12.55 -0.78
CA LEU A 24 -34.38 -12.47 -1.08
C LEU A 24 -34.05 -12.64 -2.56
N TYR A 25 -34.82 -13.43 -3.31
CA TYR A 25 -34.57 -13.67 -4.74
C TYR A 25 -34.77 -12.43 -5.62
N ASN A 26 -35.65 -11.50 -5.23
CA ASN A 26 -35.86 -10.25 -5.95
C ASN A 26 -34.85 -9.15 -5.60
N ILE A 27 -34.01 -9.29 -4.57
CA ILE A 27 -32.96 -8.31 -4.26
C ILE A 27 -31.65 -8.68 -4.96
N GLU A 28 -31.40 -9.98 -5.15
CA GLU A 28 -30.20 -10.49 -5.83
C GLU A 28 -30.17 -10.15 -7.33
N PHE A 29 -31.32 -10.19 -8.02
CA PHE A 29 -31.40 -9.88 -9.46
C PHE A 29 -31.24 -8.37 -9.76
N TRP A 30 -31.79 -7.51 -8.90
CA TRP A 30 -31.66 -6.05 -9.05
C TRP A 30 -30.28 -5.54 -8.60
N GLY A 31 -29.66 -6.19 -7.60
CA GLY A 31 -28.31 -5.85 -7.13
C GLY A 31 -27.23 -6.09 -8.19
N LEU A 32 -27.33 -7.18 -8.95
CA LEU A 32 -26.44 -7.48 -10.09
C LEU A 32 -26.70 -6.54 -11.29
N GLN A 33 -27.96 -6.19 -11.58
CA GLN A 33 -28.27 -5.21 -12.63
C GLN A 33 -27.78 -3.79 -12.29
N LEU A 34 -27.87 -3.36 -11.02
CA LEU A 34 -27.30 -2.09 -10.55
C LEU A 34 -25.76 -2.10 -10.58
N ALA A 35 -25.12 -3.21 -10.18
CA ALA A 35 -23.65 -3.35 -10.27
C ALA A 35 -23.15 -3.29 -11.72
N LEU A 36 -23.90 -3.87 -12.67
CA LEU A 36 -23.60 -3.77 -14.10
C LEU A 36 -23.93 -2.40 -14.69
N ALA A 37 -24.99 -1.72 -14.22
CA ALA A 37 -25.39 -0.39 -14.69
C ALA A 37 -24.41 0.74 -14.29
N VAL A 38 -23.58 0.53 -13.26
CA VAL A 38 -22.58 1.50 -12.79
C VAL A 38 -21.25 1.38 -13.56
N ILE A 39 -21.06 0.34 -14.37
CA ILE A 39 -19.90 0.21 -15.27
C ILE A 39 -20.16 1.06 -16.52
N PRO A 40 -19.36 2.11 -16.80
CA PRO A 40 -19.51 2.90 -18.02
C PRO A 40 -19.45 2.00 -19.25
N GLN A 41 -20.29 2.26 -20.25
CA GLN A 41 -20.44 1.42 -21.45
C GLN A 41 -19.10 1.17 -22.18
N ALA A 42 -18.13 2.09 -22.05
CA ALA A 42 -16.77 1.97 -22.56
C ALA A 42 -15.90 0.90 -21.84
N ALA A 43 -16.16 0.61 -20.56
CA ALA A 43 -15.40 -0.37 -19.79
C ALA A 43 -15.86 -1.82 -20.04
N ARG A 44 -17.06 -2.03 -20.60
CA ARG A 44 -17.59 -3.36 -20.95
C ARG A 44 -16.92 -4.00 -22.17
N GLN A 45 -16.20 -3.21 -22.98
CA GLN A 45 -15.52 -3.70 -24.18
C GLN A 45 -14.05 -4.07 -23.93
N MET A 46 -13.55 -3.96 -22.69
CA MET A 46 -12.15 -4.26 -22.39
C MET A 46 -11.91 -5.75 -22.06
N PRO A 47 -10.92 -6.42 -22.70
CA PRO A 47 -10.69 -7.86 -22.57
C PRO A 47 -10.40 -8.38 -21.14
N TRP A 48 -9.96 -7.53 -20.22
CA TRP A 48 -9.64 -7.92 -18.84
C TRP A 48 -10.87 -8.17 -17.95
N VAL A 49 -12.07 -7.75 -18.36
CA VAL A 49 -13.33 -7.98 -17.62
C VAL A 49 -13.81 -9.43 -17.74
N GLN A 50 -13.45 -10.13 -18.84
CA GLN A 50 -13.88 -11.52 -19.07
C GLN A 50 -13.01 -12.56 -18.35
N VAL A 51 -11.75 -12.25 -18.04
CA VAL A 51 -10.82 -13.19 -17.36
C VAL A 51 -11.04 -13.23 -15.85
N LEU A 52 -11.53 -12.12 -15.27
CA LEU A 52 -11.92 -12.04 -13.87
C LEU A 52 -13.13 -12.92 -13.52
N SER A 53 -13.90 -13.44 -14.48
CA SER A 53 -15.20 -14.05 -14.16
C SER A 53 -15.09 -15.46 -13.59
N TRP A 54 -14.13 -16.29 -14.00
CA TRP A 54 -14.17 -17.73 -13.69
C TRP A 54 -13.56 -18.11 -12.33
N GLU A 55 -12.39 -17.58 -11.95
CA GLU A 55 -11.80 -17.86 -10.62
C GLU A 55 -12.53 -17.12 -9.49
N LEU A 56 -13.13 -15.95 -9.77
CA LEU A 56 -14.02 -15.29 -8.81
C LEU A 56 -15.30 -16.10 -8.60
N LEU A 57 -15.87 -16.74 -9.62
CA LEU A 57 -17.14 -17.48 -9.53
C LEU A 57 -17.09 -18.67 -8.56
N GLU A 58 -16.02 -19.47 -8.56
CA GLU A 58 -15.86 -20.57 -7.59
C GLU A 58 -15.66 -20.05 -6.15
N THR A 59 -14.97 -18.91 -6.01
CA THR A 59 -14.79 -18.24 -4.71
C THR A 59 -16.09 -17.58 -4.21
N LEU A 60 -16.94 -17.14 -5.14
CA LEU A 60 -18.27 -16.54 -4.94
C LEU A 60 -19.30 -17.57 -4.46
N GLU A 61 -19.35 -18.74 -5.09
CA GLU A 61 -20.33 -19.80 -4.77
C GLU A 61 -20.15 -20.34 -3.35
N PHE A 62 -18.89 -20.41 -2.88
CA PHE A 62 -18.56 -20.80 -1.52
C PHE A 62 -18.89 -19.73 -0.47
N ALA A 63 -18.67 -18.45 -0.80
CA ALA A 63 -18.98 -17.32 0.10
C ALA A 63 -20.48 -17.09 0.27
N LEU A 64 -21.28 -17.35 -0.78
CA LEU A 64 -22.75 -17.25 -0.76
C LEU A 64 -23.41 -18.28 0.17
N ARG A 65 -22.81 -19.48 0.36
CA ARG A 65 -23.32 -20.49 1.31
C ARG A 65 -23.24 -20.06 2.78
N GLN A 66 -22.41 -19.08 3.14
CA GLN A 66 -22.13 -18.70 4.53
C GLN A 66 -22.91 -17.45 5.03
N ARG A 67 -23.86 -16.89 4.27
CA ARG A 67 -24.76 -15.78 4.69
C ARG A 67 -24.11 -14.56 5.38
N HIS A 68 -22.83 -14.28 5.15
CA HIS A 68 -22.16 -13.09 5.70
C HIS A 68 -21.89 -12.04 4.59
N CYS A 69 -22.88 -11.20 4.30
CA CYS A 69 -22.76 -10.12 3.30
C CYS A 69 -21.66 -9.09 3.63
N ILE A 70 -21.25 -8.97 4.90
CA ILE A 70 -20.15 -8.10 5.32
C ILE A 70 -18.78 -8.68 4.93
N THR A 71 -18.66 -10.01 4.88
CA THR A 71 -17.44 -10.70 4.46
C THR A 71 -17.21 -10.56 2.95
N PHE A 72 -18.28 -10.40 2.16
CA PHE A 72 -18.20 -10.16 0.71
C PHE A 72 -17.53 -8.82 0.37
N ILE A 73 -17.88 -7.75 1.10
CA ILE A 73 -17.21 -6.44 1.00
C ILE A 73 -15.77 -6.52 1.51
N LEU A 74 -15.52 -7.32 2.55
CA LEU A 74 -14.18 -7.51 3.14
C LEU A 74 -13.24 -8.38 2.27
N ILE A 75 -13.73 -9.39 1.56
CA ILE A 75 -12.88 -10.24 0.69
C ILE A 75 -12.55 -9.52 -0.61
N LEU A 76 -13.51 -8.80 -1.21
CA LEU A 76 -13.24 -7.87 -2.32
C LEU A 76 -12.34 -6.70 -1.88
N SER A 77 -12.39 -6.32 -0.60
CA SER A 77 -11.41 -5.41 0.00
C SER A 77 -10.03 -6.08 0.10
N ILE A 78 -9.92 -7.30 0.64
CA ILE A 78 -8.62 -7.92 0.95
C ILE A 78 -7.84 -8.33 -0.30
N ALA A 79 -8.50 -8.76 -1.39
CA ALA A 79 -7.80 -9.17 -2.62
C ALA A 79 -7.45 -8.00 -3.55
N SER A 80 -7.97 -6.79 -3.31
CA SER A 80 -7.85 -5.66 -4.24
C SER A 80 -7.46 -4.33 -3.59
N TYR A 81 -7.06 -4.35 -2.32
CA TYR A 81 -6.82 -3.14 -1.52
C TYR A 81 -5.70 -2.19 -2.01
N PRO A 82 -4.68 -2.60 -2.81
CA PRO A 82 -3.77 -1.62 -3.40
C PRO A 82 -4.31 -0.94 -4.67
N PHE A 83 -5.33 -1.48 -5.35
CA PHE A 83 -5.75 -1.02 -6.68
C PHE A 83 -7.20 -0.52 -6.79
N ILE A 84 -8.17 -1.07 -6.04
CA ILE A 84 -9.59 -0.71 -6.22
C ILE A 84 -10.02 0.50 -5.37
N ILE A 85 -9.39 0.76 -4.22
CA ILE A 85 -9.61 2.00 -3.44
C ILE A 85 -8.85 3.21 -4.04
N ALA A 86 -8.08 3.02 -5.11
CA ALA A 86 -7.54 4.15 -5.86
C ALA A 86 -8.58 4.82 -6.77
N ARG A 87 -9.72 4.18 -7.09
CA ARG A 87 -10.67 4.76 -8.08
C ARG A 87 -12.16 4.76 -7.74
N SER A 88 -12.72 3.82 -6.98
CA SER A 88 -14.21 3.70 -6.94
C SER A 88 -14.88 3.92 -5.58
N HIS A 89 -14.25 3.57 -4.45
CA HIS A 89 -14.92 3.72 -3.15
C HIS A 89 -14.85 5.10 -2.46
N PRO A 90 -13.93 6.03 -2.80
CA PRO A 90 -13.97 7.37 -2.23
C PRO A 90 -15.18 8.19 -2.72
N PHE A 91 -15.72 7.89 -3.90
CA PHE A 91 -16.80 8.69 -4.52
C PHE A 91 -18.15 8.58 -3.81
N ILE A 92 -18.49 7.42 -3.25
CA ILE A 92 -19.81 7.17 -2.63
C ILE A 92 -19.90 7.82 -1.23
N LEU A 93 -18.81 7.82 -0.47
CA LEU A 93 -18.75 8.46 0.85
C LEU A 93 -18.58 9.99 0.73
N CYS A 94 -17.76 10.44 -0.23
CA CYS A 94 -17.48 11.84 -0.53
C CYS A 94 -18.73 12.64 -0.95
N ARG A 95 -19.71 11.97 -1.59
CA ARG A 95 -20.99 12.62 -1.99
C ARG A 95 -21.92 12.96 -0.82
N LYS A 96 -21.85 12.24 0.31
CA LYS A 96 -22.72 12.49 1.47
C LYS A 96 -22.09 13.42 2.53
N THR A 97 -20.77 13.53 2.60
CA THR A 97 -20.08 14.29 3.67
C THR A 97 -19.30 15.52 3.21
N ARG A 98 -19.26 15.87 1.91
CA ARG A 98 -18.40 16.95 1.36
C ARG A 98 -16.90 16.81 1.70
N VAL A 99 -16.47 15.61 2.09
CA VAL A 99 -15.07 15.29 2.38
C VAL A 99 -14.43 14.77 1.11
N PRO A 100 -13.34 15.36 0.58
CA PRO A 100 -12.69 14.86 -0.62
C PRO A 100 -12.16 13.47 -0.35
N GLY A 101 -12.56 12.54 -1.21
CA GLY A 101 -11.99 11.21 -1.24
C GLY A 101 -10.48 11.25 -1.50
N ARG A 102 -9.86 10.07 -1.44
CA ARG A 102 -8.44 9.75 -1.71
C ARG A 102 -7.86 10.24 -3.08
N GLY A 103 -8.54 11.15 -3.81
CA GLY A 103 -8.41 11.31 -5.26
C GLY A 103 -7.83 12.63 -5.80
N SER A 104 -7.86 13.77 -5.11
CA SER A 104 -7.40 15.04 -5.73
C SER A 104 -6.02 15.49 -5.28
N HIS A 105 -5.79 15.73 -3.99
CA HIS A 105 -4.54 16.36 -3.51
C HIS A 105 -3.36 15.37 -3.34
N TRP A 106 -3.65 14.12 -2.98
CA TRP A 106 -2.66 13.01 -2.91
C TRP A 106 -2.06 12.68 -4.27
N ALA A 107 -2.90 12.56 -5.30
CA ALA A 107 -2.46 12.31 -6.67
C ALA A 107 -1.66 13.50 -7.25
N GLN A 108 -1.79 14.69 -6.66
CA GLN A 108 -1.05 15.90 -7.03
C GLN A 108 0.21 16.13 -6.20
N GLY A 109 0.53 15.25 -5.23
CA GLY A 109 1.72 15.39 -4.39
C GLY A 109 1.65 16.56 -3.41
N ARG A 110 0.47 16.98 -2.94
CA ARG A 110 0.35 18.16 -2.06
C ARG A 110 0.07 17.80 -0.60
N PRO A 111 1.08 17.41 0.22
CA PRO A 111 0.84 16.97 1.59
C PRO A 111 0.32 18.08 2.52
N ILE A 112 0.65 19.35 2.29
CA ILE A 112 0.19 20.46 3.14
C ILE A 112 -1.34 20.61 3.07
N TYR A 113 -1.90 20.62 1.86
CA TYR A 113 -3.35 20.69 1.65
C TYR A 113 -4.06 19.42 2.15
N ALA A 114 -3.40 18.26 2.06
CA ALA A 114 -3.93 17.02 2.59
C ALA A 114 -4.02 17.05 4.12
N ILE A 115 -2.98 17.53 4.82
CA ILE A 115 -2.95 17.65 6.29
C ILE A 115 -4.15 18.47 6.78
N GLN A 116 -4.27 19.71 6.29
CA GLN A 116 -5.36 20.60 6.70
C GLN A 116 -6.72 19.93 6.52
N ARG A 117 -6.92 19.26 5.38
CA ARG A 117 -8.20 18.62 5.09
C ARG A 117 -8.50 17.44 6.02
N PHE A 118 -7.50 16.62 6.36
CA PHE A 118 -7.74 15.50 7.28
C PHE A 118 -7.97 15.95 8.70
N GLU A 119 -7.28 17.00 9.14
CA GLU A 119 -7.53 17.63 10.45
C GLU A 119 -8.97 18.15 10.53
N GLU A 120 -9.44 18.91 9.53
CA GLU A 120 -10.83 19.36 9.42
C GLU A 120 -11.84 18.18 9.43
N CYS A 121 -11.49 17.06 8.79
CA CYS A 121 -12.35 15.86 8.76
C CYS A 121 -12.43 15.16 10.12
N CYS A 122 -11.32 15.10 10.86
CA CYS A 122 -11.29 14.60 12.23
C CYS A 122 -12.11 15.49 13.17
N GLU A 123 -12.08 16.80 12.99
CA GLU A 123 -12.90 17.73 13.79
C GLU A 123 -14.40 17.54 13.51
N ALA A 124 -14.77 17.34 12.25
CA ALA A 124 -16.17 17.24 11.82
C ALA A 124 -16.90 15.94 12.19
N GLN A 125 -16.20 14.84 12.53
CA GLN A 125 -16.79 13.50 12.67
C GLN A 125 -16.43 12.78 13.98
N GLN A 126 -16.93 13.28 15.12
CA GLN A 126 -16.57 12.72 16.43
C GLN A 126 -17.12 11.32 16.77
N HIS A 127 -18.06 10.79 15.99
CA HIS A 127 -18.77 9.54 16.35
C HIS A 127 -18.15 8.28 15.73
N TRP A 128 -17.44 8.41 14.60
CA TRP A 128 -16.95 7.24 13.86
C TRP A 128 -15.44 7.07 13.98
N LYS A 129 -15.00 6.35 15.03
CA LYS A 129 -13.57 6.12 15.34
C LYS A 129 -12.79 5.52 14.17
N GLN A 130 -13.38 4.60 13.41
CA GLN A 130 -12.72 3.98 12.26
C GLN A 130 -12.40 5.00 11.16
N PHE A 131 -13.20 6.07 11.03
CA PHE A 131 -12.91 7.16 10.10
C PHE A 131 -11.70 7.97 10.55
N HIS A 132 -11.60 8.29 11.84
CA HIS A 132 -10.41 8.93 12.40
C HIS A 132 -9.16 8.10 12.18
N HIS A 133 -9.24 6.77 12.31
CA HIS A 133 -8.09 5.90 12.04
C HIS A 133 -7.64 5.96 10.57
N MET A 134 -8.57 6.12 9.62
CA MET A 134 -8.19 6.37 8.22
C MET A 134 -7.50 7.73 8.08
N CYS A 135 -7.99 8.78 8.74
CA CYS A 135 -7.36 10.10 8.70
C CYS A 135 -5.96 10.09 9.35
N TYR A 136 -5.80 9.46 10.52
CA TYR A 136 -4.52 9.33 11.21
C TYR A 136 -3.48 8.59 10.36
N TRP A 137 -3.92 7.55 9.66
CA TRP A 137 -3.06 6.82 8.72
C TRP A 137 -2.53 7.73 7.61
N GLU A 138 -3.40 8.53 7.01
CA GLU A 138 -3.03 9.45 5.93
C GLU A 138 -2.17 10.62 6.47
N LEU A 139 -2.48 11.15 7.65
CA LEU A 139 -1.68 12.18 8.33
C LEU A 139 -0.27 11.68 8.65
N MET A 140 -0.14 10.46 9.19
CA MET A 140 1.15 9.81 9.47
C MET A 140 2.07 9.83 8.24
N TRP A 141 1.56 9.46 7.06
CA TRP A 141 2.33 9.49 5.82
C TRP A 141 2.62 10.91 5.32
N CYS A 142 1.67 11.84 5.42
CA CYS A 142 1.92 13.25 5.08
C CYS A 142 3.09 13.82 5.89
N PHE A 143 3.14 13.57 7.20
CA PHE A 143 4.24 14.02 8.05
C PHE A 143 5.54 13.28 7.76
N THR A 144 5.48 12.00 7.39
CA THR A 144 6.64 11.23 6.90
C THR A 144 7.29 11.88 5.69
N TYR A 145 6.48 12.27 4.69
CA TYR A 145 6.96 12.89 3.46
C TYR A 145 7.60 14.26 3.68
N LYS A 146 7.18 14.96 4.73
CA LYS A 146 7.78 16.23 5.16
C LYS A 146 9.00 16.05 6.07
N GLY A 147 9.41 14.82 6.39
CA GLY A 147 10.46 14.54 7.37
C GLY A 147 10.11 14.95 8.80
N GLN A 148 8.82 15.17 9.11
CA GLN A 148 8.36 15.61 10.43
C GLN A 148 8.08 14.40 11.33
N TRP A 149 9.15 13.75 11.79
CA TRP A 149 9.10 12.46 12.50
C TRP A 149 8.27 12.48 13.78
N LYS A 150 8.32 13.58 14.56
CA LYS A 150 7.56 13.72 15.81
C LYS A 150 6.04 13.63 15.60
N MET A 151 5.54 14.28 14.55
CA MET A 151 4.12 14.21 14.20
C MET A 151 3.74 12.85 13.61
N ALA A 152 4.59 12.28 12.77
CA ALA A 152 4.35 10.95 12.23
C ALA A 152 4.30 9.88 13.34
N TYR A 153 5.21 9.97 14.32
CA TYR A 153 5.22 9.16 15.53
C TYR A 153 3.94 9.31 16.35
N PHE A 154 3.45 10.54 16.55
CA PHE A 154 2.20 10.79 17.27
C PHE A 154 1.00 10.05 16.63
N TYR A 155 0.84 10.14 15.31
CA TYR A 155 -0.24 9.41 14.64
C TYR A 155 -0.03 7.89 14.63
N ALA A 156 1.21 7.41 14.53
CA ALA A 156 1.52 6.00 14.68
C ALA A 156 1.17 5.47 16.07
N ASP A 157 1.42 6.27 17.12
CA ASP A 157 1.06 5.95 18.50
C ASP A 157 -0.46 5.85 18.69
N LEU A 158 -1.23 6.85 18.21
CA LEU A 158 -2.70 6.81 18.22
C LEU A 158 -3.23 5.54 17.52
N LEU A 159 -2.72 5.24 16.32
CA LEU A 159 -3.10 4.02 15.60
C LEU A 159 -2.74 2.76 16.36
N SER A 160 -1.56 2.70 16.99
CA SER A 160 -1.13 1.53 17.75
C SER A 160 -2.01 1.25 18.98
N LYS A 161 -2.55 2.30 19.61
CA LYS A 161 -3.41 2.22 20.78
C LYS A 161 -4.86 1.89 20.42
N GLU A 162 -5.37 2.50 19.35
CA GLU A 162 -6.80 2.44 19.05
C GLU A 162 -7.18 1.43 17.95
N ASN A 163 -6.26 1.12 17.03
CA ASN A 163 -6.56 0.31 15.84
C ASN A 163 -6.12 -1.16 16.05
N SER A 164 -7.04 -2.10 15.79
CA SER A 164 -6.82 -3.54 15.94
C SER A 164 -6.40 -4.26 14.66
N TRP A 165 -6.30 -3.57 13.52
CA TRP A 165 -6.09 -4.17 12.20
C TRP A 165 -4.69 -4.76 12.01
N SER A 166 -3.64 -4.03 12.45
CA SER A 166 -2.27 -4.54 12.40
C SER A 166 -1.39 -3.89 13.47
N LYS A 167 -1.57 -4.33 14.73
CA LYS A 167 -0.81 -3.81 15.88
C LYS A 167 0.71 -3.90 15.68
N ALA A 168 1.20 -5.02 15.13
CA ALA A 168 2.62 -5.19 14.85
C ALA A 168 3.16 -4.14 13.86
N THR A 169 2.40 -3.80 12.81
CA THR A 169 2.81 -2.77 11.85
C THR A 169 2.82 -1.39 12.50
N TYR A 170 1.79 -1.02 13.27
CA TYR A 170 1.74 0.31 13.90
C TYR A 170 2.84 0.49 14.95
N ILE A 171 3.11 -0.53 15.77
CA ILE A 171 4.22 -0.49 16.75
C ILE A 171 5.57 -0.44 16.04
N TYR A 172 5.75 -1.17 14.93
CA TYR A 172 6.96 -1.04 14.12
C TYR A 172 7.12 0.37 13.56
N MET A 173 6.06 0.96 13.00
CA MET A 173 6.11 2.34 12.47
C MET A 173 6.43 3.34 13.58
N LYS A 174 5.81 3.17 14.75
CA LYS A 174 6.09 3.99 15.94
C LYS A 174 7.58 3.91 16.33
N ALA A 175 8.15 2.69 16.41
CA ALA A 175 9.57 2.49 16.67
C ALA A 175 10.45 3.11 15.56
N ALA A 176 10.07 2.92 14.31
CA ALA A 176 10.78 3.44 13.14
C ALA A 176 10.79 4.96 13.09
N TYR A 177 9.73 5.66 13.52
CA TYR A 177 9.76 7.12 13.62
C TYR A 177 10.59 7.59 14.81
N LEU A 178 10.48 6.91 15.96
CA LEU A 178 11.25 7.25 17.14
C LEU A 178 12.76 7.11 16.88
N SER A 179 13.20 6.09 16.13
CA SER A 179 14.60 5.91 15.75
C SER A 179 15.12 6.96 14.76
N MET A 180 14.24 7.76 14.13
CA MET A 180 14.62 8.83 13.21
C MET A 180 14.78 10.19 13.92
N PHE A 181 14.56 10.24 15.24
CA PHE A 181 14.77 11.45 16.03
C PHE A 181 16.27 11.73 16.19
N GLY A 182 16.63 13.01 16.33
CA GLY A 182 17.99 13.40 16.69
C GLY A 182 18.36 12.90 18.10
N LYS A 183 19.66 12.72 18.36
CA LYS A 183 20.15 12.25 19.68
C LYS A 183 19.70 13.14 20.85
N GLU A 184 19.49 14.42 20.59
CA GLU A 184 19.07 15.43 21.57
C GLU A 184 17.56 15.71 21.55
N ASP A 185 16.81 15.04 20.66
CA ASP A 185 15.37 15.24 20.58
C ASP A 185 14.66 14.66 21.82
N TYR A 186 13.79 15.47 22.42
CA TYR A 186 12.91 15.02 23.49
C TYR A 186 11.98 13.89 23.01
N LYS A 187 11.96 12.78 23.75
CA LYS A 187 11.05 11.63 23.54
C LYS A 187 9.71 11.89 24.25
N PRO A 188 8.60 12.18 23.53
CA PRO A 188 7.39 12.76 24.11
C PRO A 188 6.68 11.89 25.16
N PHE A 189 6.77 10.56 25.02
CA PHE A 189 6.04 9.60 25.86
C PHE A 189 6.94 8.67 26.66
N GLY A 190 8.24 8.96 26.74
CA GLY A 190 9.22 8.11 27.43
C GLY A 190 9.40 6.72 26.80
N ASP A 191 8.89 6.52 25.57
CA ASP A 191 9.09 5.27 24.84
C ASP A 191 10.57 5.06 24.50
N ASP A 192 10.93 3.78 24.40
CA ASP A 192 12.23 3.33 23.93
C ASP A 192 12.06 2.55 22.61
N GLU A 193 12.78 2.97 21.58
CA GLU A 193 12.68 2.39 20.24
C GLU A 193 13.11 0.92 20.22
N VAL A 194 14.09 0.52 21.04
CA VAL A 194 14.58 -0.87 21.11
C VAL A 194 13.50 -1.75 21.72
N GLU A 195 12.88 -1.33 22.81
CA GLU A 195 11.78 -2.06 23.44
C GLU A 195 10.55 -2.16 22.53
N LEU A 196 10.23 -1.10 21.78
CA LEU A 196 9.16 -1.15 20.79
C LEU A 196 9.46 -2.16 19.67
N PHE A 197 10.69 -2.18 19.13
CA PHE A 197 11.08 -3.19 18.12
C PHE A 197 11.04 -4.62 18.68
N ARG A 198 11.46 -4.82 19.93
CA ARG A 198 11.40 -6.12 20.62
C ARG A 198 9.97 -6.64 20.81
N ALA A 199 9.00 -5.74 20.96
CA ALA A 199 7.59 -6.12 21.11
C ALA A 199 6.95 -6.60 19.79
N VAL A 200 7.41 -6.11 18.62
CA VAL A 200 6.80 -6.38 17.30
C VAL A 200 6.52 -7.87 17.02
N PRO A 201 7.46 -8.82 17.25
CA PRO A 201 7.22 -10.25 17.03
C PRO A 201 6.05 -10.83 17.83
N GLY A 202 5.81 -10.32 19.03
CA GLY A 202 4.72 -10.78 19.93
C GLY A 202 3.34 -10.24 19.57
N LEU A 203 3.26 -9.22 18.71
CA LEU A 203 2.01 -8.54 18.32
C LEU A 203 1.39 -9.08 17.02
N LYS A 204 1.99 -10.12 16.46
CA LYS A 204 1.60 -10.74 15.19
C LYS A 204 0.16 -11.26 15.24
N LEU A 205 -0.64 -10.86 14.26
CA LEU A 205 -1.97 -11.42 14.06
C LEU A 205 -1.94 -12.54 13.03
N LYS A 206 -2.86 -13.49 13.19
CA LYS A 206 -3.15 -14.53 12.20
C LYS A 206 -4.60 -14.36 11.74
N ILE A 207 -4.78 -14.11 10.46
CA ILE A 207 -6.09 -14.07 9.80
C ILE A 207 -6.16 -15.31 8.92
N ALA A 208 -7.14 -16.19 9.18
CA ALA A 208 -7.27 -17.47 8.50
C ALA A 208 -5.95 -18.29 8.48
N GLY A 209 -5.24 -18.32 9.60
CA GLY A 209 -3.96 -19.03 9.76
C GLY A 209 -2.75 -18.36 9.07
N LYS A 210 -2.95 -17.33 8.24
CA LYS A 210 -1.89 -16.57 7.58
C LYS A 210 -1.67 -15.23 8.28
N SER A 211 -0.42 -14.79 8.33
CA SER A 211 -0.10 -13.44 8.82
C SER A 211 0.05 -12.47 7.66
N LEU A 212 -0.32 -11.23 7.93
CA LEU A 212 -0.22 -10.12 6.99
C LEU A 212 1.23 -10.01 6.48
N PRO A 213 1.45 -9.87 5.16
CA PRO A 213 2.81 -9.73 4.60
C PRO A 213 3.60 -8.58 5.24
N THR A 214 2.93 -7.48 5.54
CA THR A 214 3.50 -6.28 6.18
C THR A 214 3.96 -6.54 7.60
N GLU A 215 3.19 -7.32 8.38
CA GLU A 215 3.64 -7.76 9.71
C GLU A 215 4.82 -8.71 9.61
N LYS A 216 4.82 -9.65 8.65
CA LYS A 216 5.97 -10.53 8.44
C LYS A 216 7.23 -9.73 8.10
N PHE A 217 7.10 -8.68 7.30
CA PHE A 217 8.19 -7.75 7.00
C PHE A 217 8.69 -7.06 8.28
N ALA A 218 7.80 -6.39 9.00
CA ALA A 218 8.12 -5.69 10.25
C ALA A 218 8.81 -6.61 11.28
N ILE A 219 8.29 -7.82 11.47
CA ILE A 219 8.85 -8.83 12.37
C ILE A 219 10.24 -9.27 11.93
N ARG A 220 10.49 -9.44 10.62
CA ARG A 220 11.82 -9.82 10.12
C ARG A 220 12.83 -8.72 10.40
N LYS A 221 12.49 -7.46 10.09
CA LYS A 221 13.36 -6.31 10.33
C LYS A 221 13.62 -6.10 11.83
N SER A 222 12.64 -6.33 12.69
CA SER A 222 12.80 -6.14 14.14
C SER A 222 13.61 -7.23 14.85
N ARG A 223 13.90 -8.37 14.21
CA ARG A 223 14.68 -9.47 14.82
C ARG A 223 16.05 -9.03 15.31
N ARG A 224 16.70 -8.09 14.62
CA ARG A 224 18.03 -7.59 15.02
C ARG A 224 18.03 -6.89 16.39
N TYR A 225 16.85 -6.50 16.89
CA TYR A 225 16.68 -5.90 18.22
C TYR A 225 16.53 -6.91 19.36
N LEU A 226 16.38 -8.21 19.05
CA LEU A 226 16.33 -9.27 20.07
C LEU A 226 17.70 -9.54 20.71
N SER A 227 18.78 -9.10 20.06
CA SER A 227 20.12 -9.12 20.65
C SER A 227 20.19 -8.20 21.88
N PRO A 228 20.96 -8.56 22.93
CA PRO A 228 21.26 -7.66 24.05
C PRO A 228 21.95 -6.36 23.61
N LYS A 229 22.75 -6.42 22.54
CA LYS A 229 23.41 -5.26 21.92
C LYS A 229 22.91 -5.13 20.48
N PRO A 230 21.74 -4.50 20.26
CA PRO A 230 21.12 -4.46 18.95
C PRO A 230 21.83 -3.46 18.02
N ILE A 231 21.89 -3.79 16.73
CA ILE A 231 22.36 -2.88 15.68
C ILE A 231 21.13 -2.20 15.09
N SER A 232 21.14 -0.86 15.08
CA SER A 232 19.98 -0.08 14.64
C SER A 232 19.72 -0.21 13.14
N LEU A 233 18.45 -0.06 12.75
CA LEU A 233 18.07 0.11 11.35
C LEU A 233 18.43 1.54 10.91
N PRO A 234 19.02 1.76 9.71
CA PRO A 234 19.52 3.08 9.31
C PRO A 234 18.39 4.10 9.09
N ILE A 235 17.40 3.74 8.26
CA ILE A 235 16.28 4.63 7.88
C ILE A 235 14.95 3.85 7.75
N PRO A 236 14.49 3.20 8.84
CA PRO A 236 13.36 2.25 8.78
C PRO A 236 12.04 2.88 8.34
N ALA A 237 11.82 4.18 8.63
CA ALA A 237 10.63 4.90 8.17
C ALA A 237 10.62 5.08 6.64
N LEU A 238 11.80 5.34 6.03
CA LEU A 238 11.96 5.51 4.59
C LEU A 238 11.94 4.16 3.84
N GLU A 239 12.39 3.09 4.47
CA GLU A 239 12.21 1.72 3.99
C GLU A 239 10.71 1.37 3.94
N MET A 240 9.96 1.66 5.00
CA MET A 240 8.51 1.46 5.00
C MET A 240 7.81 2.38 3.98
N MET A 241 8.30 3.60 3.79
CA MET A 241 7.79 4.47 2.72
C MET A 241 7.91 3.80 1.34
N TYR A 242 9.00 3.10 1.05
CA TYR A 242 9.16 2.35 -0.20
C TYR A 242 8.13 1.21 -0.33
N ILE A 243 7.96 0.43 0.73
CA ILE A 243 7.00 -0.68 0.73
C ILE A 243 5.56 -0.17 0.50
N TRP A 244 5.25 1.07 0.93
CA TRP A 244 3.95 1.71 0.73
C TRP A 244 3.86 2.60 -0.51
N ASN A 245 4.86 2.53 -1.41
CA ASN A 245 4.91 3.29 -2.67
C ASN A 245 4.91 4.82 -2.47
N GLY A 246 5.44 5.31 -1.35
CA GLY A 246 5.48 6.74 -1.03
C GLY A 246 6.40 7.57 -1.93
N TYR A 247 7.44 6.96 -2.51
CA TYR A 247 8.34 7.66 -3.44
C TYR A 247 7.62 8.17 -4.70
N ALA A 248 6.61 7.43 -5.19
CA ALA A 248 5.78 7.89 -6.31
C ALA A 248 4.88 9.09 -5.96
N VAL A 249 4.64 9.33 -4.67
CA VAL A 249 3.88 10.49 -4.18
C VAL A 249 4.79 11.71 -4.09
N ILE A 250 5.93 11.58 -3.41
CA ILE A 250 6.88 12.70 -3.25
C ILE A 250 7.60 13.06 -4.54
N GLY A 251 7.78 12.12 -5.47
CA GLY A 251 8.47 12.33 -6.75
C GLY A 251 7.81 13.38 -7.66
N LYS A 252 6.59 13.84 -7.34
CA LYS A 252 5.91 14.95 -8.01
C LYS A 252 6.24 16.32 -7.40
N GLN A 253 7.00 16.35 -6.32
CA GLN A 253 7.43 17.55 -5.58
C GLN A 253 8.94 17.47 -5.38
N PRO A 254 9.73 18.17 -6.21
CA PRO A 254 11.18 18.17 -6.12
C PRO A 254 11.69 18.54 -4.73
N GLU A 255 11.06 19.50 -4.04
CA GLU A 255 11.48 19.98 -2.73
C GLU A 255 11.36 18.89 -1.64
N LEU A 256 10.29 18.10 -1.67
CA LEU A 256 10.12 16.97 -0.75
C LEU A 256 11.09 15.84 -1.09
N THR A 257 11.28 15.57 -2.37
CA THR A 257 12.20 14.52 -2.83
C THR A 257 13.65 14.86 -2.44
N ASP A 258 14.06 16.12 -2.60
CA ASP A 258 15.38 16.62 -2.22
C ASP A 258 15.58 16.58 -0.69
N GLY A 259 14.57 16.97 0.09
CA GLY A 259 14.60 16.85 1.55
C GLY A 259 14.80 15.40 2.02
N ILE A 260 14.10 14.45 1.41
CA ILE A 260 14.26 13.01 1.70
C ILE A 260 15.62 12.51 1.24
N LEU A 261 16.10 12.92 0.05
CA LEU A 261 17.44 12.59 -0.44
C LEU A 261 18.52 13.05 0.56
N GLY A 262 18.40 14.26 1.10
CA GLY A 262 19.33 14.77 2.11
C GLY A 262 19.38 13.92 3.39
N ILE A 263 18.25 13.33 3.81
CA ILE A 263 18.22 12.39 4.93
C ILE A 263 18.93 11.08 4.57
N ILE A 264 18.69 10.55 3.37
CA ILE A 264 19.30 9.31 2.88
C ILE A 264 20.81 9.47 2.72
N THR A 265 21.28 10.59 2.18
CA THR A 265 22.72 10.88 2.04
C THR A 265 23.42 10.95 3.39
N LYS A 266 22.80 11.57 4.40
CA LYS A 266 23.35 11.55 5.77
C LYS A 266 23.44 10.13 6.34
N ALA A 267 22.42 9.29 6.08
CA ALA A 267 22.46 7.89 6.51
C ALA A 267 23.56 7.09 5.81
N GLU A 268 23.77 7.33 4.52
CA GLU A 268 24.88 6.74 3.74
C GLU A 268 26.24 7.09 4.35
N GLU A 269 26.50 8.38 4.60
CA GLU A 269 27.75 8.84 5.22
C GLU A 269 27.96 8.25 6.62
N MET A 270 26.88 8.05 7.39
CA MET A 270 26.95 7.43 8.72
C MET A 270 27.29 5.95 8.64
N LEU A 271 26.78 5.23 7.63
CA LEU A 271 27.13 3.83 7.39
C LEU A 271 28.59 3.69 6.96
N GLU A 272 29.08 4.56 6.07
CA GLU A 272 30.48 4.55 5.60
C GLU A 272 31.48 4.83 6.72
N LYS A 273 31.14 5.69 7.68
CA LYS A 273 31.98 6.02 8.85
C LYS A 273 31.80 5.01 10.00
N GLY A 274 30.77 4.18 9.96
CA GLY A 274 30.42 3.24 11.01
C GLY A 274 31.31 2.00 11.00
N PRO A 275 31.37 1.24 12.12
CA PRO A 275 32.04 -0.05 12.13
C PRO A 275 31.30 -1.06 11.25
N GLU A 276 32.05 -1.81 10.46
CA GLU A 276 31.50 -2.93 9.69
C GLU A 276 30.88 -3.97 10.63
N ASN A 277 29.72 -4.47 10.26
CA ASN A 277 28.97 -5.44 11.03
C ASN A 277 28.21 -6.42 10.11
N GLU A 278 27.52 -7.38 10.69
CA GLU A 278 26.87 -8.45 9.92
C GLU A 278 25.79 -7.98 8.94
N TYR A 279 25.26 -6.76 9.11
CA TYR A 279 24.21 -6.17 8.28
C TYR A 279 24.71 -5.06 7.34
N SER A 280 26.00 -4.71 7.38
CA SER A 280 26.53 -3.53 6.66
C SER A 280 26.16 -3.53 5.18
N VAL A 281 26.35 -4.65 4.48
CA VAL A 281 26.03 -4.75 3.04
C VAL A 281 24.52 -4.59 2.78
N ASP A 282 23.68 -5.22 3.59
CA ASP A 282 22.23 -5.11 3.49
C ASP A 282 21.74 -3.67 3.74
N ASP A 283 22.28 -3.02 4.78
CA ASP A 283 21.96 -1.64 5.16
C ASP A 283 22.45 -0.64 4.07
N GLU A 284 23.65 -0.85 3.50
CA GLU A 284 24.17 -0.06 2.37
C GLU A 284 23.32 -0.22 1.11
N CYS A 285 22.96 -1.45 0.73
CA CYS A 285 22.12 -1.71 -0.44
C CYS A 285 20.72 -1.13 -0.29
N LEU A 286 20.15 -1.14 0.92
CA LEU A 286 18.90 -0.45 1.23
C LEU A 286 19.04 1.07 0.99
N VAL A 287 20.08 1.70 1.54
CA VAL A 287 20.31 3.13 1.36
C VAL A 287 20.49 3.50 -0.12
N LYS A 288 21.27 2.71 -0.88
CA LYS A 288 21.44 2.89 -2.33
C LYS A 288 20.11 2.76 -3.09
N LEU A 289 19.25 1.79 -2.73
CA LEU A 289 17.93 1.63 -3.35
C LEU A 289 17.07 2.88 -3.17
N LEU A 290 16.98 3.38 -1.94
CA LEU A 290 16.16 4.54 -1.60
C LEU A 290 16.73 5.83 -2.20
N LYS A 291 18.06 5.96 -2.24
CA LYS A 291 18.77 7.07 -2.89
C LYS A 291 18.49 7.07 -4.40
N GLY A 292 18.61 5.92 -5.05
CA GLY A 292 18.33 5.75 -6.48
C GLY A 292 16.90 6.16 -6.86
N LEU A 293 15.92 5.86 -6.00
CA LEU A 293 14.54 6.31 -6.19
C LEU A 293 14.41 7.84 -6.17
N CYS A 294 15.04 8.52 -5.21
CA CYS A 294 15.01 9.99 -5.16
C CYS A 294 15.72 10.61 -6.37
N LEU A 295 16.91 10.12 -6.71
CA LEU A 295 17.69 10.57 -7.86
C LEU A 295 16.91 10.41 -9.17
N LYS A 296 16.23 9.28 -9.34
CA LYS A 296 15.33 9.01 -10.46
C LYS A 296 14.26 10.11 -10.58
N TYR A 297 13.53 10.40 -9.50
CA TYR A 297 12.47 11.42 -9.52
C TYR A 297 13.00 12.85 -9.70
N LEU A 298 14.24 13.12 -9.32
CA LEU A 298 14.93 14.39 -9.56
C LEU A 298 15.55 14.48 -10.97
N GLY A 299 15.38 13.47 -11.82
CA GLY A 299 15.95 13.44 -13.18
C GLY A 299 17.45 13.15 -13.23
N ARG A 300 18.09 12.79 -12.11
CA ARG A 300 19.51 12.39 -12.01
C ARG A 300 19.67 10.92 -12.39
N VAL A 301 19.34 10.63 -13.65
CA VAL A 301 19.13 9.29 -14.18
C VAL A 301 20.38 8.40 -14.11
N GLN A 302 21.56 8.94 -14.46
CA GLN A 302 22.81 8.16 -14.44
C GLN A 302 23.17 7.70 -13.03
N GLU A 303 23.11 8.62 -12.06
CA GLU A 303 23.39 8.31 -10.66
C GLU A 303 22.35 7.32 -10.09
N ALA A 304 21.08 7.44 -10.47
CA ALA A 304 20.06 6.47 -10.09
C ALA A 304 20.39 5.06 -10.61
N GLU A 305 20.78 4.96 -11.88
CA GLU A 305 21.20 3.69 -12.50
C GLU A 305 22.41 3.07 -11.78
N GLU A 306 23.43 3.86 -11.46
CA GLU A 306 24.62 3.40 -10.71
C GLU A 306 24.23 2.82 -9.34
N ASN A 307 23.35 3.51 -8.61
CA ASN A 307 22.86 3.06 -7.31
C ASN A 307 22.09 1.72 -7.42
N PHE A 308 21.27 1.53 -8.44
CA PHE A 308 20.55 0.26 -8.63
C PHE A 308 21.50 -0.88 -9.05
N ARG A 309 22.47 -0.60 -9.93
CA ARG A 309 23.45 -1.59 -10.38
C ARG A 309 24.39 -2.03 -9.26
N SER A 310 24.77 -1.14 -8.35
CA SER A 310 25.63 -1.48 -7.20
C SER A 310 24.99 -2.51 -6.27
N ILE A 311 23.65 -2.55 -6.19
CA ILE A 311 22.93 -3.55 -5.39
C ILE A 311 23.09 -4.94 -6.01
N SER A 312 22.89 -5.07 -7.32
CA SER A 312 23.07 -6.33 -8.03
C SER A 312 24.52 -6.83 -7.97
N PHE A 313 25.50 -5.92 -7.98
CA PHE A 313 26.91 -6.29 -7.81
C PHE A 313 27.20 -6.93 -6.44
N ASN A 314 26.47 -6.53 -5.40
CA ASN A 314 26.60 -7.06 -4.04
C ASN A 314 25.64 -8.22 -3.73
N GLU A 315 24.93 -8.78 -4.73
CA GLU A 315 23.92 -9.83 -4.54
C GLU A 315 24.41 -11.00 -3.65
N LYS A 316 25.62 -11.52 -3.92
CA LYS A 316 26.18 -12.66 -3.17
C LYS A 316 26.56 -12.34 -1.72
N LYS A 317 26.65 -11.05 -1.37
CA LYS A 317 27.05 -10.58 -0.05
C LYS A 317 25.85 -10.21 0.83
N ILE A 318 24.66 -10.00 0.25
CA ILE A 318 23.41 -9.73 0.99
C ILE A 318 22.99 -10.96 1.77
N LYS A 319 22.82 -10.83 3.09
CA LYS A 319 22.54 -11.96 3.99
C LYS A 319 21.08 -12.10 4.39
N TYR A 320 20.36 -11.00 4.50
CA TYR A 320 19.05 -10.95 5.16
C TYR A 320 17.96 -10.37 4.25
N ASP A 321 18.21 -9.21 3.65
CA ASP A 321 17.25 -8.43 2.89
C ASP A 321 17.28 -8.78 1.39
N HIS A 322 17.10 -10.06 1.09
CA HIS A 322 17.07 -10.57 -0.29
C HIS A 322 15.99 -9.93 -1.18
N TYR A 323 15.03 -9.21 -0.60
CA TYR A 323 14.06 -8.45 -1.37
C TYR A 323 14.70 -7.29 -2.14
N LEU A 324 15.87 -6.80 -1.72
CA LEU A 324 16.54 -5.65 -2.32
C LEU A 324 16.88 -5.89 -3.80
N ILE A 325 17.34 -7.09 -4.15
CA ILE A 325 17.79 -7.43 -5.51
C ILE A 325 16.65 -7.37 -6.54
N PRO A 326 15.53 -8.13 -6.40
CA PRO A 326 14.44 -8.07 -7.37
C PRO A 326 13.75 -6.69 -7.39
N ASN A 327 13.79 -5.94 -6.28
CA ASN A 327 13.30 -4.56 -6.26
C ASN A 327 14.25 -3.59 -7.00
N ALA A 328 15.57 -3.72 -6.85
CA ALA A 328 16.54 -2.92 -7.61
C ALA A 328 16.43 -3.18 -9.12
N LEU A 329 16.28 -4.44 -9.53
CA LEU A 329 16.05 -4.81 -10.93
C LEU A 329 14.75 -4.22 -11.48
N LEU A 330 13.67 -4.25 -10.68
CA LEU A 330 12.40 -3.62 -11.02
C LEU A 330 12.56 -2.11 -11.20
N GLU A 331 13.19 -1.40 -10.27
CA GLU A 331 13.34 0.06 -10.37
C GLU A 331 14.28 0.46 -11.53
N LEU A 332 15.34 -0.31 -11.78
CA LEU A 332 16.21 -0.11 -12.95
C LEU A 332 15.46 -0.35 -14.26
N ALA A 333 14.61 -1.39 -14.34
CA ALA A 333 13.78 -1.63 -15.51
C ALA A 333 12.78 -0.49 -15.75
N LEU A 334 12.15 0.02 -14.70
CA LEU A 334 11.26 1.19 -14.80
C LEU A 334 12.01 2.44 -15.28
N LEU A 335 13.27 2.64 -14.87
CA LEU A 335 14.12 3.71 -15.37
C LEU A 335 14.42 3.54 -16.87
N PHE A 336 14.67 2.31 -17.34
CA PHE A 336 14.89 2.02 -18.76
C PHE A 336 13.63 2.23 -19.60
N MET A 337 12.46 1.87 -19.08
CA MET A 337 11.18 2.16 -19.73
C MET A 337 10.98 3.66 -19.94
N GLU A 338 11.34 4.48 -18.95
CA GLU A 338 11.27 5.96 -19.07
C GLU A 338 12.24 6.52 -20.12
N GLN A 339 13.35 5.83 -20.40
CA GLN A 339 14.29 6.16 -21.47
C GLN A 339 13.91 5.55 -22.84
N GLY A 340 12.81 4.79 -22.92
CA GLY A 340 12.38 4.09 -24.14
C GLY A 340 13.12 2.76 -24.41
N ARG A 341 14.01 2.31 -23.51
CA ARG A 341 14.79 1.06 -23.61
C ARG A 341 13.97 -0.14 -23.12
N ASN A 342 12.81 -0.36 -23.75
CA ASN A 342 11.82 -1.33 -23.29
C ASN A 342 12.29 -2.79 -23.41
N GLU A 343 13.10 -3.13 -24.41
CA GLU A 343 13.64 -4.49 -24.57
C GLU A 343 14.57 -4.88 -23.41
N GLU A 344 15.44 -3.97 -23.00
CA GLU A 344 16.33 -4.16 -21.85
C GLU A 344 15.54 -4.24 -20.54
N ALA A 345 14.53 -3.38 -20.39
CA ALA A 345 13.64 -3.41 -19.25
C ALA A 345 12.92 -4.76 -19.10
N VAL A 346 12.37 -5.31 -20.19
CA VAL A 346 11.70 -6.63 -20.16
C VAL A 346 12.66 -7.74 -19.73
N LYS A 347 13.92 -7.72 -20.21
CA LYS A 347 14.93 -8.70 -19.78
C LYS A 347 15.17 -8.63 -18.27
N LEU A 348 15.37 -7.43 -17.72
CA LEU A 348 15.56 -7.24 -16.28
C LEU A 348 14.35 -7.70 -15.46
N LEU A 349 13.13 -7.40 -15.92
CA LEU A 349 11.88 -7.78 -15.26
C LEU A 349 11.68 -9.29 -15.23
N GLU A 350 11.99 -9.99 -16.34
CA GLU A 350 11.93 -11.45 -16.39
C GLU A 350 13.00 -12.08 -15.49
N THR A 351 14.23 -11.54 -15.47
CA THR A 351 15.27 -11.97 -14.51
C THR A 351 14.80 -11.83 -13.07
N ALA A 352 14.22 -10.67 -12.71
CA ALA A 352 13.70 -10.40 -11.36
C ALA A 352 12.57 -11.37 -10.96
N LYS A 353 11.73 -11.78 -11.91
CA LYS A 353 10.61 -12.71 -11.71
C LYS A 353 11.06 -14.17 -11.56
N GLN A 354 12.04 -14.60 -12.35
CA GLN A 354 12.38 -16.02 -12.49
C GLN A 354 13.44 -16.47 -11.48
N ASN A 355 14.41 -15.61 -11.17
CA ASN A 355 15.62 -15.99 -10.42
C ASN A 355 15.50 -15.79 -8.91
N TYR A 356 14.49 -15.06 -8.42
CA TYR A 356 14.37 -14.70 -7.00
C TYR A 356 13.03 -15.17 -6.44
N LYS A 357 13.05 -15.87 -5.31
CA LYS A 357 11.86 -16.44 -4.64
C LYS A 357 11.99 -16.40 -3.12
N ASN A 358 10.88 -16.51 -2.41
CA ASN A 358 10.79 -16.63 -0.95
C ASN A 358 11.31 -15.40 -0.15
N TYR A 359 11.40 -14.23 -0.79
CA TYR A 359 11.83 -13.00 -0.14
C TYR A 359 10.65 -12.22 0.49
N SER A 360 10.96 -11.22 1.32
CA SER A 360 9.93 -10.39 1.94
C SER A 360 9.17 -9.56 0.92
N MET A 361 7.83 -9.52 1.03
CA MET A 361 6.96 -8.77 0.11
C MET A 361 6.99 -9.25 -1.36
N GLU A 362 7.37 -10.50 -1.62
CA GLU A 362 7.44 -11.11 -2.96
C GLU A 362 6.17 -10.89 -3.80
N SER A 363 4.98 -11.19 -3.26
CA SER A 363 3.73 -11.03 -4.01
C SER A 363 3.50 -9.59 -4.50
N ARG A 364 3.92 -8.59 -3.72
CA ARG A 364 3.84 -7.17 -4.12
C ARG A 364 4.81 -6.88 -5.25
N THR A 365 6.07 -7.31 -5.13
CA THR A 365 7.10 -7.09 -6.15
C THR A 365 6.72 -7.80 -7.46
N HIS A 366 6.22 -9.04 -7.40
CA HIS A 366 5.72 -9.76 -8.58
C HIS A 366 4.58 -9.04 -9.27
N PHE A 367 3.60 -8.52 -8.51
CA PHE A 367 2.50 -7.74 -9.09
C PHE A 367 3.03 -6.52 -9.86
N ARG A 368 3.98 -5.76 -9.27
CA ARG A 368 4.61 -4.61 -9.94
C ARG A 368 5.38 -5.02 -11.19
N ILE A 369 6.13 -6.12 -11.12
CA ILE A 369 6.86 -6.68 -12.27
C ILE A 369 5.88 -7.05 -13.40
N GLN A 370 4.77 -7.73 -13.11
CA GLN A 370 3.78 -8.07 -14.13
C GLN A 370 3.19 -6.83 -14.79
N ALA A 371 2.80 -5.82 -14.00
CA ALA A 371 2.29 -4.56 -14.53
C ALA A 371 3.32 -3.87 -15.45
N ALA A 372 4.58 -3.83 -15.04
CA ALA A 372 5.67 -3.23 -15.83
C ALA A 372 5.93 -4.01 -17.14
N ILE A 373 5.94 -5.34 -17.11
CA ILE A 373 6.10 -6.17 -18.31
C ILE A 373 4.97 -5.90 -19.32
N LEU A 374 3.72 -5.85 -18.85
CA LEU A 374 2.56 -5.56 -19.72
C LEU A 374 2.69 -4.17 -20.37
N GLN A 375 3.10 -3.17 -19.60
CA GLN A 375 3.30 -1.81 -20.11
C GLN A 375 4.46 -1.73 -21.12
N ALA A 376 5.59 -2.38 -20.83
CA ALA A 376 6.75 -2.39 -21.71
C ALA A 376 6.44 -3.09 -23.05
N ARG A 377 5.79 -4.26 -23.00
CA ARG A 377 5.38 -5.00 -24.21
C ARG A 377 4.38 -4.23 -25.06
N SER A 378 3.38 -3.60 -24.45
CA SER A 378 2.44 -2.75 -25.17
C SER A 378 3.14 -1.57 -25.87
N SER A 379 4.15 -0.98 -25.24
CA SER A 379 4.93 0.13 -25.82
C SER A 379 5.75 -0.33 -27.04
N LEU A 380 6.34 -1.53 -26.98
CA LEU A 380 7.06 -2.15 -28.10
C LEU A 380 6.15 -2.46 -29.29
N GLU A 381 4.97 -3.03 -29.03
CA GLU A 381 3.98 -3.32 -30.09
C GLU A 381 3.50 -2.04 -30.80
N ASN A 382 3.27 -0.97 -30.03
CA ASN A 382 2.87 0.33 -30.59
C ASN A 382 3.99 0.99 -31.40
N GLY A 383 5.25 0.89 -30.95
CA GLY A 383 6.42 1.39 -31.68
C GLY A 383 6.66 0.65 -33.00
N ASN A 384 6.42 -0.67 -33.05
CA ASN A 384 6.52 -1.43 -34.28
C ASN A 384 5.40 -1.08 -35.28
N ARG A 385 4.17 -0.85 -34.80
CA ARG A 385 3.05 -0.43 -35.67
C ARG A 385 3.27 0.96 -36.28
N SER A 386 3.83 1.91 -35.53
CA SER A 386 4.14 3.24 -36.07
C SER A 386 5.26 3.19 -37.12
N MET A 387 6.31 2.39 -36.90
CA MET A 387 7.39 2.20 -37.88
C MET A 387 6.89 1.57 -39.19
N VAL A 388 6.05 0.53 -39.11
CA VAL A 388 5.47 -0.09 -40.32
C VAL A 388 4.59 0.90 -41.09
N SER A 389 3.83 1.75 -40.39
CA SER A 389 3.01 2.79 -41.04
C SER A 389 3.84 3.90 -41.69
N SER A 390 5.03 4.23 -41.18
CA SER A 390 5.91 5.26 -41.75
C SER A 390 6.76 4.77 -42.93
N VAL A 391 7.00 3.46 -43.04
CA VAL A 391 7.73 2.85 -44.18
C VAL A 391 6.80 2.57 -45.37
N SER A 392 5.48 2.69 -45.16
CA SER A 392 4.44 2.43 -46.17
C SER A 392 3.96 3.71 -46.90
N LEU A 393 4.61 4.85 -46.68
CA LEU A 393 4.40 6.14 -47.34
C LEU A 393 5.67 6.52 -48.09
#